data_AF-A0A958FP04-F1
#
_entry.id   AF-A0A958FP04-F1
#
_cell.length_a   1.000
_cell.length_b   1.000
_cell.length_c   1.000
_cell.angle_alpha   90.00
_cell.angle_beta   90.00
_cell.angle_gamma   90.00
#
_symmetry.space_group_name_H-M   'P 1'
#
loop_
_entity.id
_entity.type
_entity.pdbx_description
1 polymer ?
#
loop_
_entity_poly.entity_id
_entity_poly.type
_entity_poly.pdbx_seq_one_letter_code
_entity_poly.pdbx_strand_id
1 'polypeptide(L)'
;LSTTFSNGYDQVAIIGNDCLDLTPEILTHTFTELETQETVLGPAKDGGFYLLGLRRFDALLFKNVQWCGAQVSDQISANIGQLHRSLAILPTLKDIDSYRDLFNWLCQTQTANRWLIRYLRHLLLQTEFRQMFIPPVIRHRQLCRWKWQLPPPA
;
A
#
# COMPACT_ATOMS: atom_id res chain seq x y z
N LEU A 1 -13.68 -6.14 -5.13
CA LEU A 1 -13.54 -5.45 -6.44
C LEU A 1 -14.71 -5.74 -7.35
N SER A 2 -14.97 -6.99 -7.76
CA SER A 2 -16.15 -7.33 -8.57
C SER A 2 -17.45 -6.78 -7.98
N THR A 3 -17.73 -7.04 -6.70
CA THR A 3 -18.90 -6.49 -5.99
C THR A 3 -18.93 -4.97 -5.98
N THR A 4 -17.78 -4.31 -5.80
CA THR A 4 -17.68 -2.85 -5.79
C THR A 4 -18.10 -2.29 -7.15
N PHE A 5 -17.58 -2.83 -8.25
CA PHE A 5 -18.02 -2.42 -9.59
C PHE A 5 -19.48 -2.81 -9.88
N SER A 6 -19.94 -3.97 -9.42
CA SER A 6 -21.37 -4.36 -9.54
C SER A 6 -22.32 -3.43 -8.78
N ASN A 7 -21.84 -2.73 -7.75
CA ASN A 7 -22.61 -1.72 -7.02
C ASN A 7 -22.68 -0.37 -7.76
N GLY A 8 -22.12 -0.25 -8.97
CA GLY A 8 -22.23 0.94 -9.82
C GLY A 8 -21.13 1.98 -9.62
N TYR A 9 -20.02 1.63 -8.96
CA TYR A 9 -18.86 2.52 -8.88
C TYR A 9 -18.03 2.46 -10.17
N ASP A 10 -17.85 3.59 -10.84
CA ASP A 10 -17.10 3.69 -12.11
C ASP A 10 -15.58 3.77 -11.92
N GLN A 11 -15.14 4.27 -10.77
CA GLN A 11 -13.73 4.42 -10.40
C GLN A 11 -13.54 3.91 -8.99
N VAL A 12 -12.59 2.99 -8.81
CA VAL A 12 -12.30 2.37 -7.52
C VAL A 12 -10.80 2.45 -7.25
N ALA A 13 -10.43 2.98 -6.09
CA ALA A 13 -9.06 2.94 -5.59
C ALA A 13 -8.93 1.96 -4.42
N ILE A 14 -7.91 1.13 -4.47
CA ILE A 14 -7.46 0.26 -3.38
C ILE A 14 -6.26 0.92 -2.77
N ILE A 15 -6.24 1.07 -1.45
CA ILE A 15 -5.12 1.67 -0.73
C ILE A 15 -4.63 0.76 0.40
N GLY A 16 -3.32 0.76 0.63
CA GLY A 16 -2.71 0.26 1.86
C GLY A 16 -3.04 1.16 3.05
N ASN A 17 -2.89 0.64 4.26
CA ASN A 17 -3.14 1.37 5.51
C ASN A 17 -1.86 1.63 6.34
N ASP A 18 -0.71 1.28 5.77
CA ASP A 18 0.63 1.28 6.35
C ASP A 18 1.57 2.31 5.70
N CYS A 19 1.07 3.09 4.73
CA CYS A 19 1.81 4.18 4.10
C CYS A 19 1.44 5.54 4.71
N LEU A 20 2.28 6.07 5.61
CA LEU A 20 2.04 7.36 6.27
C LEU A 20 2.21 8.58 5.35
N ASP A 21 2.94 8.41 4.25
CA ASP A 21 3.18 9.47 3.27
C ASP A 21 2.07 9.55 2.20
N LEU A 22 1.05 8.69 2.27
CA LEU A 22 -0.13 8.79 1.41
C LEU A 22 -0.94 10.04 1.76
N THR A 23 -0.96 11.02 0.86
CA THR A 23 -1.63 12.30 1.08
C THR A 23 -2.95 12.42 0.31
N PRO A 24 -3.85 13.32 0.73
CA PRO A 24 -5.09 13.62 -0.02
C PRO A 24 -4.83 14.08 -1.47
N GLU A 25 -3.71 14.76 -1.72
CA GLU A 25 -3.33 15.20 -3.06
C GLU A 25 -3.02 14.01 -3.97
N ILE A 26 -2.37 12.96 -3.45
CA ILE A 26 -2.11 11.72 -4.19
C ILE A 26 -3.43 11.02 -4.53
N LEU A 27 -4.38 10.98 -3.58
CA LEU A 27 -5.70 10.41 -3.83
C LEU A 27 -6.48 11.21 -4.89
N THR A 28 -6.46 12.54 -4.78
CA THR A 28 -7.14 13.41 -5.76
C THR A 28 -6.52 13.23 -7.15
N HIS A 29 -5.20 13.25 -7.25
CA HIS A 29 -4.47 13.00 -8.48
C HIS A 29 -4.77 11.62 -9.06
N THR A 30 -4.92 10.59 -8.23
CA THR A 30 -5.33 9.24 -8.67
C THR A 30 -6.63 9.28 -9.44
N PHE A 31 -7.66 9.96 -8.92
CA PHE A 31 -8.96 10.03 -9.59
C PHE A 31 -8.93 10.91 -10.84
N THR A 32 -8.13 11.98 -10.84
CA THR A 32 -7.86 12.78 -12.05
C THR A 32 -7.21 11.92 -13.15
N GLU A 33 -6.20 11.12 -12.81
CA GLU A 33 -5.58 10.19 -13.77
C GLU A 33 -6.59 9.15 -14.30
N LEU A 34 -7.47 8.64 -13.43
CA LEU A 34 -8.54 7.71 -13.84
C LEU A 34 -9.59 8.34 -14.77
N GLU A 35 -9.57 9.64 -15.05
CA GLU A 35 -10.42 10.24 -16.08
C GLU A 35 -9.96 9.85 -17.50
N THR A 36 -8.65 9.65 -17.69
CA THR A 36 -8.04 9.33 -19.00
C THR A 36 -7.34 7.97 -19.03
N GLN A 37 -6.92 7.46 -17.88
CA GLN A 37 -6.25 6.18 -17.72
C GLN A 37 -7.21 5.12 -17.21
N GLU A 38 -7.03 3.87 -17.64
CA GLU A 38 -7.84 2.75 -17.16
C GLU A 38 -7.34 2.22 -15.82
N THR A 39 -6.05 2.38 -15.55
CA THR A 39 -5.36 1.92 -14.35
C THR A 39 -4.39 2.97 -13.83
N VAL A 40 -4.25 3.05 -12.51
CA VAL A 40 -3.27 3.90 -11.82
C VAL A 40 -2.55 3.06 -10.78
N LEU A 41 -1.23 3.10 -10.75
CA LEU A 41 -0.41 2.32 -9.81
C LEU A 41 0.46 3.25 -8.97
N GLY A 42 0.34 3.14 -7.64
CA GLY A 42 1.23 3.72 -6.65
C GLY A 42 2.19 2.67 -6.10
N PRO A 43 3.42 2.55 -6.64
CA PRO A 43 4.37 1.52 -6.21
C PRO A 43 4.92 1.81 -4.82
N ALA A 44 5.19 0.75 -4.06
CA ALA A 44 5.87 0.81 -2.76
C ALA A 44 7.35 0.43 -2.91
N LYS A 45 8.22 0.98 -2.06
CA LYS A 45 9.68 0.74 -2.11
C LYS A 45 10.10 -0.70 -1.85
N ASP A 46 9.25 -1.50 -1.23
CA ASP A 46 9.48 -2.92 -0.96
C ASP A 46 9.15 -3.81 -2.18
N GLY A 47 8.62 -3.22 -3.26
CA GLY A 47 8.19 -3.88 -4.50
C GLY A 47 6.70 -4.24 -4.54
N GLY A 48 5.94 -3.90 -3.50
CA GLY A 48 4.49 -3.90 -3.48
C GLY A 48 3.89 -2.66 -4.14
N PHE A 49 2.65 -2.36 -3.77
CA PHE A 49 1.98 -1.10 -4.12
C PHE A 49 1.15 -0.62 -2.94
N TYR A 50 1.22 0.68 -2.66
CA TYR A 50 0.37 1.31 -1.65
C TYR A 50 -0.97 1.74 -2.23
N LEU A 51 -1.10 1.82 -3.56
CA LEU A 51 -2.31 2.24 -4.25
C LEU A 51 -2.50 1.56 -5.61
N LEU A 52 -3.72 1.10 -5.88
CA LEU A 52 -4.16 0.63 -7.20
C LEU A 52 -5.53 1.22 -7.54
N GLY A 53 -5.57 2.12 -8.53
CA GLY A 53 -6.78 2.71 -9.09
C GLY A 53 -7.23 1.97 -10.34
N LEU A 54 -8.53 1.72 -10.47
CA LEU A 54 -9.14 0.97 -11.57
C LEU A 54 -10.44 1.65 -12.05
N ARG A 55 -10.65 1.71 -13.36
CA ARG A 55 -11.97 2.01 -13.97
C ARG A 55 -12.81 0.76 -14.26
N ARG A 56 -12.15 -0.40 -14.34
CA ARG A 56 -12.79 -1.70 -14.56
C ARG A 56 -11.96 -2.78 -13.90
N PHE A 57 -12.64 -3.70 -13.21
CA PHE A 57 -11.98 -4.86 -12.63
C PHE A 57 -11.84 -5.99 -13.65
N ASP A 58 -10.65 -6.59 -13.67
CA ASP A 58 -10.36 -7.82 -14.39
C ASP A 58 -9.39 -8.66 -13.56
N ALA A 59 -9.77 -9.90 -13.28
CA ALA A 59 -8.98 -10.80 -12.46
C ALA A 59 -7.60 -11.10 -13.09
N LEU A 60 -7.47 -10.97 -14.41
CA LEU A 60 -6.20 -11.16 -15.12
C LEU A 60 -5.11 -10.19 -14.66
N LEU A 61 -5.46 -9.05 -14.05
CA LEU A 61 -4.51 -8.14 -13.42
C LEU A 61 -3.66 -8.82 -12.35
N PHE A 62 -4.23 -9.80 -11.65
CA PHE A 62 -3.61 -10.49 -10.51
C PHE A 62 -3.10 -11.89 -10.86
N LYS A 63 -3.26 -12.30 -12.12
CA LYS A 63 -2.85 -13.61 -12.58
C LYS A 63 -1.33 -13.78 -12.44
N ASN A 64 -0.92 -14.91 -11.84
CA ASN A 64 0.48 -15.28 -11.63
C ASN A 64 1.33 -14.26 -10.85
N VAL A 65 0.70 -13.37 -10.08
CA VAL A 65 1.43 -12.45 -9.20
C VAL A 65 1.96 -13.21 -7.99
N GLN A 66 3.27 -13.11 -7.76
CA GLN A 66 3.95 -13.64 -6.59
C GLN A 66 3.84 -12.64 -5.44
N TRP A 67 2.77 -12.78 -4.67
CA TRP A 67 2.47 -11.94 -3.51
C TRP A 67 3.56 -12.01 -2.44
N CYS A 68 3.68 -10.92 -1.66
CA CYS A 68 4.69 -10.75 -0.61
C CYS A 68 6.15 -10.77 -1.12
N GLY A 69 6.36 -10.40 -2.39
CA GLY A 69 7.68 -10.32 -3.02
C GLY A 69 7.98 -8.93 -3.58
N ALA A 70 9.26 -8.69 -3.89
CA ALA A 70 9.74 -7.39 -4.34
C ALA A 70 9.41 -7.04 -5.81
N GLN A 71 8.55 -7.83 -6.46
CA GLN A 71 8.22 -7.70 -7.88
C GLN A 71 6.71 -7.61 -8.12
N VAL A 72 5.91 -7.40 -7.06
CA VAL A 72 4.44 -7.38 -7.18
C VAL A 72 3.99 -6.23 -8.07
N SER A 73 4.51 -5.01 -7.89
CA SER A 73 4.20 -3.86 -8.75
C SER A 73 4.57 -4.10 -10.21
N ASP A 74 5.72 -4.73 -10.44
CA ASP A 74 6.25 -4.99 -11.78
C ASP A 74 5.41 -6.05 -12.50
N GLN A 75 5.02 -7.11 -11.79
CA GLN A 75 4.16 -8.17 -12.32
C GLN A 75 2.75 -7.64 -12.63
N ILE A 76 2.19 -6.79 -11.76
CA ILE A 76 0.90 -6.13 -12.04
C ILE A 76 1.02 -5.21 -13.26
N SER A 77 2.09 -4.41 -13.36
CA SER A 77 2.33 -3.54 -14.51
C SER A 77 2.47 -4.33 -15.81
N ALA A 78 3.14 -5.48 -15.78
CA ALA A 78 3.25 -6.39 -16.91
C ALA A 78 1.89 -6.98 -17.32
N ASN A 79 1.07 -7.38 -16.36
CA ASN A 79 -0.28 -7.88 -16.62
C ASN A 79 -1.18 -6.79 -17.24
N ILE A 80 -1.08 -5.55 -16.75
CA ILE A 80 -1.79 -4.38 -17.33
C ILE A 80 -1.39 -4.17 -18.80
N GLY A 81 -0.09 -4.25 -19.10
CA GLY A 81 0.42 -4.17 -20.47
C GLY A 81 -0.09 -5.29 -21.38
N GLN A 82 -0.16 -6.52 -20.89
CA GLN A 82 -0.74 -7.67 -21.62
C GLN A 82 -2.24 -7.51 -21.90
N LEU A 83 -2.96 -6.77 -21.05
CA LEU A 83 -4.37 -6.45 -21.23
C LEU A 83 -4.60 -5.23 -22.14
N HIS A 84 -3.52 -4.65 -22.69
CA HIS A 84 -3.53 -3.43 -23.51
C HIS A 84 -4.26 -2.25 -22.84
N ARG A 85 -4.09 -2.11 -21.51
CA ARG A 85 -4.70 -1.04 -20.73
C ARG A 85 -3.72 0.10 -20.52
N SER A 86 -4.27 1.32 -20.45
CA SER A 86 -3.48 2.50 -20.12
C SER A 86 -3.18 2.56 -18.61
N LEU A 87 -1.96 2.99 -18.28
CA LEU A 87 -1.40 2.96 -16.93
C LEU A 87 -0.72 4.29 -16.61
N ALA A 88 -1.20 4.98 -15.58
CA ALA A 88 -0.42 6.03 -14.91
C ALA A 88 0.32 5.45 -13.70
N ILE A 89 1.57 5.88 -13.52
CA ILE A 89 2.40 5.51 -12.37
C ILE A 89 2.55 6.75 -11.47
N LEU A 90 2.16 6.61 -10.21
CA LEU A 90 2.31 7.64 -9.18
C LEU A 90 3.72 7.60 -8.56
N PRO A 91 4.10 8.61 -7.76
CA PRO A 91 5.36 8.57 -7.02
C PRO A 91 5.46 7.33 -6.12
N THR A 92 6.66 6.75 -6.05
CA THR A 92 6.95 5.63 -5.17
C THR A 92 7.00 6.08 -3.71
N LEU A 93 6.21 5.45 -2.84
CA LEU A 93 6.20 5.71 -1.40
C LEU A 93 6.77 4.54 -0.61
N LYS A 94 6.94 4.71 0.70
CA LYS A 94 7.49 3.70 1.60
C LYS A 94 6.44 3.28 2.62
N ASP A 95 6.22 1.98 2.72
CA ASP A 95 5.37 1.39 3.76
C ASP A 95 6.12 1.28 5.09
N ILE A 96 5.37 1.30 6.19
CA ILE A 96 5.89 1.23 7.54
C ILE A 96 5.73 -0.20 8.09
N ASP A 97 6.66 -1.07 7.72
CA ASP A 97 6.65 -2.48 8.14
C ASP A 97 7.34 -2.74 9.48
N SER A 98 8.26 -1.85 9.86
CA SER A 98 9.10 -2.05 11.03
C SER A 98 9.19 -0.82 11.92
N TYR A 99 9.57 -1.09 13.17
CA TYR A 99 10.00 -0.08 14.13
C TYR A 99 10.99 0.92 13.51
N ARG A 100 11.95 0.42 12.71
CA ARG A 100 12.99 1.26 12.11
C ARG A 100 12.39 2.18 11.05
N ASP A 101 11.40 1.72 10.31
CA ASP A 101 10.72 2.53 9.30
C ASP A 101 9.94 3.66 9.97
N LEU A 102 9.16 3.34 11.00
CA LEU A 102 8.44 4.36 11.77
C LEU A 102 9.38 5.37 12.42
N PHE A 103 10.48 4.91 13.03
CA PHE A 103 11.47 5.79 13.64
C PHE A 103 12.12 6.72 12.62
N ASN A 104 12.50 6.19 11.45
CA ASN A 104 13.08 6.98 10.37
C ASN A 104 12.08 8.01 9.85
N TRP A 105 10.81 7.61 9.67
CA TRP A 105 9.73 8.52 9.26
C TRP A 105 9.55 9.65 10.28
N LEU A 106 9.49 9.34 11.58
CA LEU A 106 9.38 10.34 12.65
C LEU A 106 10.60 11.29 12.72
N CYS A 107 11.77 10.88 12.25
CA CYS A 107 12.95 11.74 12.17
C CYS A 107 12.92 12.69 10.97
N GLN A 108 12.18 12.34 9.90
CA GLN A 108 12.15 13.07 8.63
C GLN A 108 10.87 13.90 8.46
N THR A 109 9.77 13.52 9.13
CA THR A 109 8.47 14.16 9.01
C THR A 109 8.49 15.63 9.44
N GLN A 110 7.80 16.46 8.67
CA GLN A 110 7.68 17.91 8.90
C GLN A 110 6.33 18.29 9.53
N THR A 111 5.62 17.35 10.16
CA THR A 111 4.29 17.61 10.72
C THR A 111 4.28 18.75 11.75
N ALA A 112 3.14 19.45 11.84
CA ALA A 112 2.95 20.59 12.72
C ALA A 112 3.08 20.21 14.22
N ASN A 113 2.75 18.98 14.61
CA ASN A 113 2.74 18.57 16.01
C ASN A 113 4.12 18.05 16.48
N ARG A 114 5.06 18.98 16.67
CA ARG A 114 6.43 18.67 17.13
C ARG A 114 6.47 17.97 18.48
N TRP A 115 5.53 18.25 19.38
CA TRP A 115 5.43 17.60 20.69
C TRP A 115 5.10 16.12 20.55
N LEU A 116 4.09 15.78 19.74
CA LEU A 116 3.73 14.40 19.48
C LEU A 116 4.90 13.63 18.84
N ILE A 117 5.55 14.19 17.83
CA ILE A 117 6.70 13.54 17.19
C ILE A 117 7.84 13.30 18.18
N ARG A 118 8.17 14.32 19.00
CA ARG A 118 9.20 14.19 20.03
C ARG A 118 8.82 13.14 21.07
N TYR A 119 7.55 13.09 21.47
CA TYR A 119 7.04 12.09 22.41
C TYR A 119 7.11 10.67 21.82
N LEU A 120 6.63 10.47 20.59
CA LEU A 120 6.68 9.17 19.91
C LEU A 120 8.14 8.70 19.72
N ARG A 121 9.05 9.59 19.32
CA ARG A 121 10.49 9.27 19.23
C ARG A 121 11.07 8.88 20.59
N HIS A 122 10.70 9.60 21.65
CA HIS A 122 11.15 9.26 23.00
C HIS A 122 10.63 7.89 23.42
N LEU A 123 9.33 7.62 23.25
CA LEU A 123 8.73 6.32 23.54
C LEU A 123 9.48 5.20 22.82
N LEU A 124 9.67 5.34 21.51
CA LEU A 124 10.36 4.35 20.68
C LEU A 124 11.79 4.07 21.15
N LEU A 125 12.51 5.08 21.64
CA LEU A 125 13.87 4.93 22.17
C LEU A 125 13.94 4.36 23.59
N GLN A 126 12.92 4.62 24.42
CA GLN A 126 12.86 4.15 25.82
C GLN A 126 12.39 2.70 25.92
N THR A 127 11.57 2.26 24.96
CA THR A 127 11.15 0.88 24.90
C THR A 127 12.28 0.01 24.39
N GLU A 128 12.65 -1.03 25.15
CA GLU A 128 13.54 -2.10 24.68
C GLU A 128 12.85 -2.94 23.59
N PHE A 129 12.58 -2.38 22.41
CA PHE A 129 12.20 -3.13 21.19
C PHE A 129 13.41 -3.93 20.64
N ARG A 130 14.31 -4.41 21.51
CA ARG A 130 15.41 -5.31 21.13
C ARG A 130 14.88 -6.69 20.74
N GLN A 131 13.66 -7.02 21.14
CA GLN A 131 12.89 -8.12 20.58
C GLN A 131 11.61 -7.53 20.00
N MET A 132 11.53 -7.56 18.67
CA MET A 132 10.33 -7.56 17.86
C MET A 132 9.05 -7.41 18.69
N PHE A 133 8.39 -6.25 18.64
CA PHE A 133 7.02 -6.16 19.10
C PHE A 133 6.18 -7.04 18.20
N ILE A 134 6.06 -8.26 18.65
CA ILE A 134 5.09 -9.24 18.26
C ILE A 134 3.96 -8.96 19.25
N PRO A 135 2.87 -8.28 18.86
CA PRO A 135 1.64 -8.31 19.66
C PRO A 135 1.43 -9.76 20.08
N PRO A 136 1.00 -10.09 21.32
CA PRO A 136 0.93 -11.47 21.82
C PRO A 136 0.08 -12.43 20.98
N VAL A 137 -0.55 -11.95 19.90
CA VAL A 137 -1.25 -12.66 18.84
C VAL A 137 -0.33 -13.23 17.72
N ILE A 138 0.93 -12.77 17.57
CA ILE A 138 1.77 -13.04 16.37
C ILE A 138 2.94 -14.01 16.64
N ARG A 139 2.75 -15.10 17.41
CA ARG A 139 3.84 -16.10 17.57
C ARG A 139 4.03 -17.05 16.38
N HIS A 140 3.12 -17.06 15.40
CA HIS A 140 3.26 -17.91 14.21
C HIS A 140 3.56 -17.08 12.95
N ARG A 141 4.85 -16.74 12.81
CA ARG A 141 5.47 -16.27 11.56
C ARG A 141 5.37 -17.36 10.50
N GLN A 142 4.22 -17.42 9.82
CA GLN A 142 3.99 -17.95 8.46
C GLN A 142 2.49 -18.09 8.13
N LEU A 143 1.57 -17.82 9.08
CA LEU A 143 0.12 -17.95 8.87
C LEU A 143 -0.65 -16.61 8.91
N CYS A 144 0.04 -15.47 9.01
CA CYS A 144 -0.60 -14.17 9.20
C CYS A 144 -1.12 -13.57 7.88
N ARG A 145 -2.13 -14.19 7.28
CA ARG A 145 -3.22 -13.42 6.68
C ARG A 145 -4.22 -13.15 7.81
N TRP A 146 -4.36 -11.90 8.22
CA TRP A 146 -5.31 -11.55 9.27
C TRP A 146 -6.72 -11.93 8.83
N LYS A 147 -7.59 -12.24 9.78
CA LYS A 147 -9.02 -12.58 9.62
C LYS A 147 -9.85 -11.59 8.76
N TRP A 148 -9.27 -10.43 8.42
CA TRP A 148 -9.86 -9.34 7.63
C TRP A 148 -9.05 -8.95 6.39
N GLN A 149 -7.87 -9.54 6.19
CA GLN A 149 -7.15 -9.48 4.91
C GLN A 149 -7.68 -10.60 4.05
N LEU A 150 -8.51 -10.24 3.07
CA LEU A 150 -8.86 -11.18 2.02
C LEU A 150 -7.56 -11.71 1.40
N PRO A 151 -7.50 -13.00 1.04
CA PRO A 151 -6.42 -13.47 0.19
C PRO A 151 -6.31 -12.50 -0.99
N PRO A 152 -5.10 -12.04 -1.39
CA PRO A 152 -4.95 -11.35 -2.65
C PRO A 152 -5.75 -12.06 -3.74
N PRO A 153 -6.41 -11.30 -4.64
CA PRO A 153 -7.23 -11.90 -5.68
C PRO A 153 -6.42 -12.97 -6.41
N ALA A 154 -6.94 -14.20 -6.43
CA ALA A 154 -6.35 -15.31 -7.19
C ALA A 154 -6.60 -15.12 -8.69
#